data_AF-A0A7X5VLS9-F1
#
_entry.id   AF-A0A7X5VLS9-F1
#
_cell.length_a   1.000
_cell.length_b   1.000
_cell.length_c   1.000
_cell.angle_alpha   90.00
_cell.angle_beta   90.00
_cell.angle_gamma   90.00
#
_symmetry.space_group_name_H-M   'P 1'
#
loop_
_entity.id
_entity.type
_entity.pdbx_description
1 polymer ?
#
loop_
_entity_poly.entity_id
_entity_poly.type
_entity_poly.pdbx_seq_one_letter_code
_entity_poly.pdbx_strand_id
1 'polypeptide(L)'
;GTQVYPNERLMPAPPWPPFRLYASADVRPVVSARGVESGLRMTDRLRRRDRETVDDFELLPHKGYAETHTLELDLGEFEGDDRVVLLLDGWIDYADSSANVSARHAGASLLPPRLHVADGRGGWTEAAGRMGFPAGLPKTMSVDVSGLFPTPDHRVRIETNMRIYWDRARVMIGGDDLPLVVRRIHATSAELRHGGFPRPVTPDGRKPLAYDPANVARDGGWKAHVGTYTGFGEVAALLREIDDALVTTRNGDEIELRFASPGPPADGFQRTYLLFADGFGKDMDPNSAAATSLGPIPFHGMPYYPYGDELAVPKRPVHDQPAPRYVRPSADGLPGALPQVLASRDDSR
;
A
#
# COMPACT_ATOMS: atom_id res chain seq x y z
N GLY A 1 2.86 -24.34 12.12
CA GLY A 1 2.94 -23.33 13.20
C GLY A 1 1.94 -22.24 12.90
N THR A 2 1.45 -21.54 13.93
CA THR A 2 0.47 -20.46 13.79
C THR A 2 1.03 -19.29 12.99
N GLN A 3 0.27 -18.78 12.04
CA GLN A 3 0.58 -17.57 11.28
C GLN A 3 -0.37 -16.45 11.70
N VAL A 4 0.09 -15.20 11.67
CA VAL A 4 -0.68 -14.02 12.05
C VAL A 4 -0.57 -12.97 10.96
N TYR A 5 -1.70 -12.40 10.52
CA TYR A 5 -1.76 -11.33 9.52
C TYR A 5 -2.68 -10.20 10.01
N PRO A 6 -2.29 -8.93 9.80
CA PRO A 6 -3.19 -7.81 10.05
C PRO A 6 -4.30 -7.76 9.01
N ASN A 7 -5.43 -7.14 9.37
CA ASN A 7 -6.50 -6.74 8.45
C ASN A 7 -6.05 -5.58 7.55
N GLU A 8 -5.02 -5.80 6.75
CA GLU A 8 -4.37 -4.80 5.92
C GLU A 8 -4.83 -4.94 4.46
N ARG A 9 -5.30 -3.83 3.91
CA ARG A 9 -5.59 -3.62 2.49
C ARG A 9 -5.74 -2.13 2.24
N LEU A 10 -5.35 -1.67 1.05
CA LEU A 10 -5.68 -0.31 0.64
C LEU A 10 -7.14 -0.27 0.17
N MET A 11 -7.91 0.66 0.71
CA MET A 11 -9.26 0.95 0.26
C MET A 11 -9.25 2.27 -0.53
N PRO A 12 -9.95 2.37 -1.67
CA PRO A 12 -10.03 3.63 -2.42
C PRO A 12 -11.00 4.64 -1.79
N ALA A 13 -11.84 4.19 -0.84
CA ALA A 13 -12.80 5.01 -0.10
C ALA A 13 -13.21 4.29 1.21
N PRO A 14 -13.78 5.00 2.19
CA PRO A 14 -14.37 4.39 3.37
C PRO A 14 -15.43 3.31 3.04
N PRO A 15 -15.71 2.37 3.96
CA PRO A 15 -15.10 2.24 5.28
C PRO A 15 -13.66 1.72 5.22
N TRP A 16 -12.79 2.28 6.06
CA TRP A 16 -11.41 1.81 6.23
C TRP A 16 -11.41 0.48 7.01
N PRO A 17 -10.48 -0.45 6.71
CA PRO A 17 -10.41 -1.71 7.45
C PRO A 17 -10.13 -1.42 8.94
N PRO A 18 -10.94 -1.94 9.88
CA PRO A 18 -10.63 -1.78 11.30
C PRO A 18 -9.36 -2.59 11.64
N PHE A 19 -8.63 -2.15 12.65
CA PHE A 19 -7.52 -2.93 13.19
C PHE A 19 -8.06 -4.27 13.72
N ARG A 20 -7.62 -5.36 13.10
CA ARG A 20 -7.90 -6.74 13.50
C ARG A 20 -6.70 -7.59 13.10
N LEU A 21 -6.40 -8.61 13.89
CA LEU A 21 -5.42 -9.62 13.55
C LEU A 21 -6.14 -10.94 13.27
N TYR A 22 -5.77 -11.59 12.19
CA TYR A 22 -6.19 -12.96 11.88
C TYR A 22 -5.05 -13.90 12.23
N ALA A 23 -5.36 -14.97 12.95
CA ALA A 23 -4.38 -15.96 13.34
C ALA A 23 -4.92 -17.37 13.14
N SER A 24 -4.16 -18.25 12.50
CA SER A 24 -4.51 -19.66 12.40
C SER A 24 -3.27 -20.52 12.19
N ALA A 25 -3.35 -21.77 12.64
CA ALA A 25 -2.42 -22.82 12.22
C ALA A 25 -2.80 -23.41 10.85
N ASP A 26 -4.05 -23.20 10.42
CA ASP A 26 -4.59 -23.69 9.17
C ASP A 26 -4.52 -22.59 8.09
N VAL A 27 -3.45 -22.65 7.30
CA VAL A 27 -3.23 -21.75 6.16
C VAL A 27 -2.81 -22.60 4.98
N ARG A 28 -3.68 -22.68 3.98
CA ARG A 28 -3.55 -23.57 2.82
C ARG A 28 -3.36 -22.74 1.54
N PRO A 29 -2.64 -23.23 0.53
CA PRO A 29 -2.73 -22.64 -0.81
C PRO A 29 -4.16 -22.80 -1.35
N VAL A 30 -4.55 -21.93 -2.28
CA VAL A 30 -5.76 -22.15 -3.09
C VAL A 30 -5.65 -23.46 -3.87
N VAL A 31 -6.77 -24.17 -4.06
CA VAL A 31 -6.83 -25.46 -4.76
C VAL A 31 -6.52 -25.28 -6.23
N SER A 32 -7.13 -24.27 -6.85
CA SER A 32 -6.91 -23.92 -8.26
C SER A 32 -7.06 -22.43 -8.51
N ALA A 33 -6.54 -21.97 -9.64
CA ALA A 33 -6.62 -20.58 -10.06
C ALA A 33 -6.56 -20.48 -11.58
N ARG A 34 -7.31 -19.55 -12.17
CA ARG A 34 -7.38 -19.34 -13.62
C ARG A 34 -7.67 -17.87 -13.95
N GLY A 35 -7.01 -17.34 -14.97
CA GLY A 35 -7.43 -16.09 -15.61
C GLY A 35 -8.65 -16.36 -16.49
N VAL A 36 -9.79 -15.71 -16.23
CA VAL A 36 -11.06 -16.04 -16.91
C VAL A 36 -10.98 -15.70 -18.39
N GLU A 37 -10.46 -14.52 -18.72
CA GLU A 37 -10.37 -13.98 -20.08
C GLU A 37 -9.28 -14.70 -20.88
N SER A 38 -8.09 -14.88 -20.31
CA SER A 38 -6.98 -15.59 -20.97
C SER A 38 -7.21 -17.10 -21.05
N GLY A 39 -8.02 -17.63 -20.14
CA GLY A 39 -8.24 -19.04 -19.93
C GLY A 39 -7.06 -19.83 -19.34
N LEU A 40 -5.95 -19.16 -19.04
CA LEU A 40 -4.71 -19.78 -18.56
C LEU A 40 -4.82 -20.22 -17.10
N ARG A 41 -4.25 -21.39 -16.80
CA ARG A 41 -4.14 -21.90 -15.43
C ARG A 41 -3.05 -21.14 -14.67
N MET A 42 -3.42 -20.52 -13.54
CA MET A 42 -2.55 -19.69 -12.72
C MET A 42 -2.13 -20.33 -11.39
N THR A 43 -2.61 -21.54 -11.11
CA THR A 43 -2.38 -22.21 -9.83
C THR A 43 -0.91 -22.26 -9.44
N ASP A 44 -0.02 -22.62 -10.38
CA ASP A 44 1.40 -22.76 -10.06
C ASP A 44 2.07 -21.42 -9.77
N ARG A 45 1.68 -20.36 -10.48
CA ARG A 45 2.16 -18.98 -10.26
C ARG A 45 1.80 -18.49 -8.85
N LEU A 46 0.60 -18.82 -8.37
CA LEU A 46 0.11 -18.39 -7.07
C LEU A 46 0.56 -19.26 -5.88
N ARG A 47 1.46 -20.24 -6.07
CA ARG A 47 1.91 -21.14 -4.99
C ARG A 47 2.91 -20.50 -4.04
N ARG A 48 3.81 -19.66 -4.56
CA ARG A 48 4.99 -19.17 -3.85
C ARG A 48 5.11 -17.68 -4.07
N ARG A 49 5.76 -17.00 -3.12
CA ARG A 49 6.09 -15.59 -3.28
C ARG A 49 7.48 -15.50 -3.92
N ASP A 50 7.54 -15.67 -5.24
CA ASP A 50 8.78 -15.78 -6.02
C ASP A 50 8.85 -14.79 -7.20
N ARG A 51 7.91 -13.84 -7.26
CA ARG A 51 7.80 -12.77 -8.27
C ARG A 51 7.39 -13.27 -9.66
N GLU A 52 6.89 -14.50 -9.77
CA GLU A 52 6.18 -14.99 -10.96
C GLU A 52 4.68 -14.70 -10.84
N THR A 53 4.31 -13.46 -11.16
CA THR A 53 2.96 -12.97 -10.89
C THR A 53 1.92 -13.34 -11.96
N VAL A 54 0.65 -13.23 -11.60
CA VAL A 54 -0.47 -13.14 -12.55
C VAL A 54 -0.34 -11.82 -13.32
N ASP A 55 -0.10 -11.91 -14.63
CA ASP A 55 0.23 -10.80 -15.53
C ASP A 55 -0.34 -11.00 -16.95
N ASP A 56 -1.36 -11.85 -17.08
CA ASP A 56 -1.98 -12.27 -18.35
C ASP A 56 -2.99 -11.27 -18.93
N PHE A 57 -3.07 -10.07 -18.35
CA PHE A 57 -3.94 -9.00 -18.79
C PHE A 57 -3.25 -8.07 -19.79
N GLU A 58 -4.02 -7.57 -20.75
CA GLU A 58 -3.54 -6.59 -21.71
C GLU A 58 -3.42 -5.21 -21.06
N LEU A 59 -2.30 -4.52 -21.30
CA LEU A 59 -2.07 -3.18 -20.76
C LEU A 59 -2.72 -2.12 -21.63
N LEU A 60 -3.46 -1.20 -21.00
CA LEU A 60 -3.95 0.00 -21.67
C LEU A 60 -2.84 1.06 -21.80
N PRO A 61 -2.94 2.02 -22.74
CA PRO A 61 -1.94 3.07 -22.93
C PRO A 61 -1.88 4.09 -21.78
N HIS A 62 -2.62 3.87 -20.69
CA HIS A 62 -2.61 4.67 -19.47
C HIS A 62 -1.94 3.87 -18.36
N LYS A 63 -0.91 4.44 -17.73
CA LYS A 63 -0.21 3.79 -16.61
C LYS A 63 -1.20 3.39 -15.51
N GLY A 64 -1.05 2.19 -14.97
CA GLY A 64 -1.92 1.62 -13.95
C GLY A 64 -3.24 1.04 -14.46
N TYR A 65 -3.56 1.18 -15.76
CA TYR A 65 -4.74 0.60 -16.39
C TYR A 65 -4.40 -0.62 -17.25
N ALA A 66 -5.24 -1.63 -17.18
CA ALA A 66 -5.27 -2.80 -18.03
C ALA A 66 -6.69 -2.98 -18.61
N GLU A 67 -6.86 -3.90 -19.55
CA GLU A 67 -8.19 -4.43 -19.85
C GLU A 67 -8.79 -5.07 -18.59
N THR A 68 -10.13 -5.10 -18.50
CA THR A 68 -10.79 -5.80 -17.39
C THR A 68 -10.37 -7.26 -17.42
N HIS A 69 -9.90 -7.74 -16.28
CA HIS A 69 -9.44 -9.11 -16.09
C HIS A 69 -9.95 -9.66 -14.78
N THR A 70 -10.13 -10.98 -14.77
CA THR A 70 -10.74 -11.70 -13.66
C THR A 70 -9.86 -12.88 -13.27
N LEU A 71 -9.44 -12.87 -12.01
CA LEU A 71 -8.79 -14.02 -11.38
C LEU A 71 -9.84 -14.86 -10.67
N GLU A 72 -10.10 -16.07 -11.17
CA GLU A 72 -10.92 -17.07 -10.48
C GLU A 72 -10.03 -17.93 -9.58
N LEU A 73 -10.43 -18.08 -8.31
CA LEU A 73 -9.74 -18.89 -7.31
C LEU A 73 -10.71 -19.92 -6.73
N ASP A 74 -10.24 -21.15 -6.57
CA ASP A 74 -10.91 -22.18 -5.77
C ASP A 74 -10.26 -22.23 -4.39
N LEU A 75 -11.02 -21.85 -3.36
CA LEU A 75 -10.53 -21.77 -1.99
C LEU A 75 -10.48 -23.14 -1.30
N GLY A 76 -11.06 -24.18 -1.89
CA GLY A 76 -11.17 -25.51 -1.32
C GLY A 76 -12.27 -25.66 -0.26
N GLU A 77 -12.27 -26.79 0.42
CA GLU A 77 -13.30 -27.15 1.39
C GLU A 77 -13.03 -26.55 2.78
N PHE A 78 -14.08 -26.00 3.37
CA PHE A 78 -14.18 -25.52 4.76
C PHE A 78 -15.64 -25.57 5.21
N GLU A 79 -15.89 -25.53 6.51
CA GLU A 79 -17.25 -25.56 7.05
C GLU A 79 -17.89 -24.15 6.99
N GLY A 80 -19.22 -24.08 6.87
CA GLY A 80 -19.92 -22.80 6.68
C GLY A 80 -19.78 -21.80 7.83
N ASP A 81 -19.55 -22.30 9.05
CA ASP A 81 -19.36 -21.48 10.26
C ASP A 81 -17.89 -21.12 10.52
N ASP A 82 -16.95 -21.60 9.69
CA ASP A 82 -15.54 -21.27 9.85
C ASP A 82 -15.27 -19.78 9.54
N ARG A 83 -14.37 -19.17 10.31
CA ARG A 83 -13.75 -17.93 9.86
C ARG A 83 -12.84 -18.22 8.68
N VAL A 84 -13.08 -17.56 7.55
CA VAL A 84 -12.28 -17.74 6.33
C VAL A 84 -11.70 -16.41 5.89
N VAL A 85 -10.37 -16.35 5.76
CA VAL A 85 -9.64 -15.16 5.32
C VAL A 85 -8.82 -15.51 4.08
N LEU A 86 -9.12 -14.82 2.98
CA LEU A 86 -8.31 -14.86 1.78
C LEU A 86 -7.07 -13.98 1.97
N LEU A 87 -5.89 -14.61 1.88
CA LEU A 87 -4.59 -13.95 1.96
C LEU A 87 -4.00 -13.85 0.55
N LEU A 88 -3.76 -12.62 0.10
CA LEU A 88 -3.21 -12.34 -1.22
C LEU A 88 -1.90 -11.59 -1.08
N ASP A 89 -0.81 -12.21 -1.54
CA ASP A 89 0.45 -11.53 -1.71
C ASP A 89 0.50 -10.94 -3.12
N GLY A 90 0.74 -9.63 -3.22
CA GLY A 90 0.79 -8.96 -4.50
C GLY A 90 1.32 -7.54 -4.40
N TRP A 91 1.44 -6.89 -5.54
CA TRP A 91 1.85 -5.50 -5.68
C TRP A 91 1.03 -4.83 -6.78
N ILE A 92 1.06 -3.50 -6.82
CA ILE A 92 0.31 -2.70 -7.79
C ILE A 92 1.23 -1.72 -8.51
N ASP A 93 1.07 -1.63 -9.83
CA ASP A 93 1.59 -0.52 -10.62
C ASP A 93 0.51 0.57 -10.65
N TYR A 94 0.67 1.61 -9.82
CA TYR A 94 -0.35 2.64 -9.64
C TYR A 94 -0.58 3.49 -10.90
N ALA A 95 -1.85 3.86 -11.13
CA ALA A 95 -2.15 5.02 -11.95
C ALA A 95 -1.78 6.30 -11.19
N ASP A 96 -1.09 7.22 -11.86
CA ASP A 96 -0.85 8.58 -11.35
C ASP A 96 -1.92 9.56 -11.86
N SER A 97 -1.88 10.81 -11.37
CA SER A 97 -2.90 11.81 -11.76
C SER A 97 -2.91 12.08 -13.25
N SER A 98 -1.75 12.12 -13.92
CA SER A 98 -1.67 12.30 -15.37
C SER A 98 -2.30 11.13 -16.12
N ALA A 99 -2.04 9.88 -15.70
CA ALA A 99 -2.68 8.71 -16.29
C ALA A 99 -4.20 8.73 -16.09
N ASN A 100 -4.68 9.12 -14.91
CA ASN A 100 -6.11 9.23 -14.62
C ASN A 100 -6.80 10.28 -15.51
N VAL A 101 -6.18 11.46 -15.71
CA VAL A 101 -6.71 12.49 -16.63
C VAL A 101 -6.75 11.97 -18.06
N SER A 102 -5.66 11.34 -18.52
CA SER A 102 -5.57 10.75 -19.86
C SER A 102 -6.64 9.68 -20.10
N ALA A 103 -6.79 8.74 -19.16
CA ALA A 103 -7.80 7.69 -19.21
C ALA A 103 -9.22 8.27 -19.21
N ARG A 104 -9.49 9.30 -18.38
CA ARG A 104 -10.81 9.95 -18.31
C ARG A 104 -11.19 10.60 -19.64
N HIS A 105 -10.25 11.25 -20.33
CA HIS A 105 -10.51 11.81 -21.66
C HIS A 105 -10.76 10.73 -22.73
N ALA A 106 -10.20 9.54 -22.54
CA ALA A 106 -10.46 8.37 -23.38
C ALA A 106 -11.74 7.59 -22.99
N GLY A 107 -12.50 8.05 -21.99
CA GLY A 107 -13.71 7.38 -21.51
C GLY A 107 -13.45 6.17 -20.60
N ALA A 108 -12.21 5.94 -20.19
CA ALA A 108 -11.83 4.88 -19.26
C ALA A 108 -11.93 5.34 -17.79
N SER A 109 -12.18 4.39 -16.90
CA SER A 109 -12.19 4.61 -15.45
C SER A 109 -11.65 3.38 -14.72
N LEU A 110 -11.03 3.58 -13.56
CA LEU A 110 -10.55 2.45 -12.76
C LEU A 110 -11.72 1.71 -12.13
N LEU A 111 -11.62 0.39 -12.17
CA LEU A 111 -12.46 -0.56 -11.49
C LEU A 111 -11.63 -1.18 -10.36
N PRO A 112 -11.74 -0.67 -9.11
CA PRO A 112 -11.16 -1.34 -7.96
C PRO A 112 -11.62 -2.79 -7.88
N PRO A 113 -10.80 -3.71 -7.31
CA PRO A 113 -11.14 -5.12 -7.25
C PRO A 113 -12.53 -5.37 -6.64
N ARG A 114 -13.38 -6.00 -7.43
CA ARG A 114 -14.67 -6.54 -7.01
C ARG A 114 -14.51 -8.00 -6.65
N LEU A 115 -15.14 -8.41 -5.57
CA LEU A 115 -15.18 -9.80 -5.15
C LEU A 115 -16.56 -10.38 -5.49
N HIS A 116 -16.54 -11.48 -6.23
CA HIS A 116 -17.72 -12.30 -6.49
C HIS A 116 -17.52 -13.70 -5.91
N VAL A 117 -18.61 -14.32 -5.47
CA VAL A 117 -18.66 -15.71 -4.99
C VAL A 117 -19.53 -16.53 -5.95
N ALA A 118 -19.24 -17.81 -6.09
CA ALA A 118 -20.08 -18.71 -6.88
C ALA A 118 -21.50 -18.81 -6.29
N ASP A 119 -22.53 -18.82 -7.14
CA ASP A 119 -23.93 -18.89 -6.72
C ASP A 119 -24.47 -20.35 -6.62
N GLY A 120 -23.63 -21.34 -6.91
CA GLY A 120 -23.97 -22.76 -6.97
C GLY A 120 -24.84 -23.20 -8.15
N ARG A 121 -25.12 -22.30 -9.10
CA ARG A 121 -25.90 -22.53 -10.33
C ARG A 121 -25.07 -22.30 -11.60
N GLY A 122 -23.74 -22.20 -11.45
CA GLY A 122 -22.80 -21.87 -12.53
C GLY A 122 -22.64 -20.37 -12.78
N GLY A 123 -23.29 -19.52 -11.98
CA GLY A 123 -23.16 -18.07 -12.00
C GLY A 123 -22.34 -17.52 -10.84
N TRP A 124 -22.40 -16.19 -10.69
CA TRP A 124 -21.58 -15.42 -9.75
C TRP A 124 -22.42 -14.32 -9.11
N THR A 125 -22.30 -14.16 -7.79
CA THR A 125 -22.94 -13.08 -7.03
C THR A 125 -21.87 -12.13 -6.51
N GLU A 126 -22.08 -10.82 -6.65
CA GLU A 126 -21.19 -9.83 -6.06
C GLU A 126 -21.26 -9.89 -4.52
N ALA A 127 -20.14 -10.23 -3.88
CA ALA A 127 -20.00 -10.28 -2.44
C ALA A 127 -19.45 -8.96 -1.87
N ALA A 128 -18.61 -8.27 -2.65
CA ALA A 128 -18.15 -6.91 -2.33
C ALA A 128 -17.80 -6.12 -3.59
N GLY A 129 -18.45 -4.97 -3.78
CA GLY A 129 -18.13 -4.06 -4.89
C GLY A 129 -16.75 -3.40 -4.79
N ARG A 130 -16.06 -3.52 -3.64
CA ARG A 130 -14.66 -3.12 -3.42
C ARG A 130 -14.05 -3.98 -2.30
N MET A 131 -13.16 -4.91 -2.63
CA MET A 131 -12.45 -5.73 -1.63
C MET A 131 -11.12 -5.12 -1.15
N GLY A 132 -10.68 -4.01 -1.77
CA GLY A 132 -9.36 -3.40 -1.57
C GLY A 132 -8.26 -4.05 -2.43
N PHE A 133 -7.02 -3.60 -2.26
CA PHE A 133 -5.86 -4.07 -3.05
C PHE A 133 -4.54 -3.90 -2.28
N PRO A 134 -3.43 -4.55 -2.68
CA PRO A 134 -2.13 -4.38 -2.02
C PRO A 134 -1.60 -2.95 -2.18
N ALA A 135 -0.99 -2.42 -1.13
CA ALA A 135 -0.47 -1.05 -1.13
C ALA A 135 0.98 -0.99 -1.65
N GLY A 136 1.16 -0.61 -2.92
CA GLY A 136 2.46 -0.36 -3.56
C GLY A 136 3.28 -1.61 -3.81
N LEU A 137 4.42 -1.71 -3.11
CA LEU A 137 5.36 -2.83 -3.19
C LEU A 137 4.76 -4.14 -2.64
N PRO A 138 5.40 -5.31 -2.86
CA PRO A 138 4.85 -6.61 -2.47
C PRO A 138 4.48 -6.70 -1.00
N LYS A 139 3.20 -6.88 -0.72
CA LYS A 139 2.64 -7.05 0.62
C LYS A 139 1.60 -8.16 0.62
N THR A 140 1.34 -8.72 1.80
CA THR A 140 0.17 -9.59 2.01
C THR A 140 -1.01 -8.71 2.41
N MET A 141 -2.10 -8.75 1.65
CA MET A 141 -3.38 -8.22 2.07
C MET A 141 -4.31 -9.35 2.53
N SER A 142 -5.28 -9.01 3.37
CA SER A 142 -6.26 -9.95 3.90
C SER A 142 -7.69 -9.50 3.61
N VAL A 143 -8.54 -10.44 3.21
CA VAL A 143 -9.97 -10.22 2.97
C VAL A 143 -10.76 -11.30 3.73
N ASP A 144 -11.55 -10.87 4.71
CA ASP A 144 -12.47 -11.75 5.42
C ASP A 144 -13.62 -12.10 4.48
N VAL A 145 -13.75 -13.39 4.17
CA VAL A 145 -14.79 -13.96 3.29
C VAL A 145 -15.74 -14.89 4.05
N SER A 146 -15.68 -14.87 5.38
CA SER A 146 -16.56 -15.66 6.25
C SER A 146 -18.03 -15.35 5.96
N GLY A 147 -18.85 -16.39 5.81
CA GLY A 147 -20.29 -16.26 5.59
C GLY A 147 -20.70 -15.60 4.26
N LEU A 148 -19.77 -15.36 3.33
CA LEU A 148 -20.10 -14.75 2.03
C LEU A 148 -20.61 -15.77 1.00
N PHE A 149 -20.36 -17.06 1.19
CA PHE A 149 -20.69 -18.11 0.23
C PHE A 149 -22.14 -18.60 0.42
N PRO A 150 -23.01 -18.51 -0.61
CA PRO A 150 -24.39 -18.97 -0.51
C PRO A 150 -24.53 -20.49 -0.63
N THR A 151 -23.46 -21.18 -1.05
CA THR A 151 -23.42 -22.63 -1.30
C THR A 151 -22.03 -23.19 -0.96
N PRO A 152 -21.85 -24.52 -0.90
CA PRO A 152 -20.54 -25.15 -0.71
C PRO A 152 -19.53 -24.95 -1.87
N ASP A 153 -19.91 -24.23 -2.94
CA ASP A 153 -18.99 -23.84 -4.01
C ASP A 153 -18.16 -22.64 -3.56
N HIS A 154 -16.99 -22.91 -2.98
CA HIS A 154 -16.10 -21.89 -2.42
C HIS A 154 -15.17 -21.24 -3.44
N ARG A 155 -15.65 -21.07 -4.68
CA ARG A 155 -14.91 -20.31 -5.67
C ARG A 155 -15.21 -18.82 -5.55
N VAL A 156 -14.18 -18.01 -5.76
CA VAL A 156 -14.26 -16.56 -5.83
C VAL A 156 -13.71 -16.03 -7.15
N ARG A 157 -14.23 -14.89 -7.58
CA ARG A 157 -13.66 -14.10 -8.68
C ARG A 157 -13.26 -12.72 -8.19
N ILE A 158 -12.05 -12.31 -8.57
CA ILE A 158 -11.51 -10.98 -8.34
C ILE A 158 -11.47 -10.28 -9.70
N GLU A 159 -12.38 -9.35 -9.94
CA GLU A 159 -12.48 -8.62 -11.21
C GLU A 159 -12.00 -7.18 -11.04
N THR A 160 -11.11 -6.73 -11.92
CA THR A 160 -10.53 -5.39 -11.89
C THR A 160 -9.98 -5.01 -13.26
N ASN A 161 -9.68 -3.72 -13.46
CA ASN A 161 -8.85 -3.25 -14.58
C ASN A 161 -7.59 -2.53 -14.09
N MET A 162 -7.31 -2.60 -12.79
CA MET A 162 -6.08 -2.07 -12.19
C MET A 162 -4.92 -3.02 -12.46
N ARG A 163 -3.71 -2.49 -12.69
CA ARG A 163 -2.50 -3.32 -12.85
C ARG A 163 -2.02 -3.90 -11.52
N ILE A 164 -2.71 -4.92 -11.05
CA ILE A 164 -2.38 -5.65 -9.82
C ILE A 164 -1.77 -6.99 -10.21
N TYR A 165 -0.62 -7.27 -9.62
CA TYR A 165 0.18 -8.44 -9.91
C TYR A 165 0.18 -9.35 -8.68
N TRP A 166 -0.58 -10.44 -8.76
CA TRP A 166 -0.72 -11.41 -7.69
C TRP A 166 0.40 -12.45 -7.75
N ASP A 167 1.11 -12.63 -6.65
CA ASP A 167 2.26 -13.53 -6.54
C ASP A 167 1.90 -14.80 -5.76
N ARG A 168 1.03 -14.71 -4.74
CA ARG A 168 0.59 -15.88 -3.99
C ARG A 168 -0.82 -15.70 -3.44
N ALA A 169 -1.60 -16.78 -3.46
CA ALA A 169 -2.94 -16.81 -2.87
C ALA A 169 -3.08 -17.97 -1.90
N ARG A 170 -3.59 -17.69 -0.70
CA ARG A 170 -3.79 -18.67 0.37
C ARG A 170 -5.11 -18.42 1.10
N VAL A 171 -5.61 -19.46 1.74
CA VAL A 171 -6.83 -19.44 2.56
C VAL A 171 -6.44 -19.74 3.99
N MET A 172 -6.80 -18.85 4.90
CA MET A 172 -6.67 -19.03 6.34
C MET A 172 -8.04 -19.39 6.92
N ILE A 173 -8.12 -20.51 7.64
CA ILE A 173 -9.38 -21.05 8.17
C ILE A 173 -9.33 -21.10 9.70
N GLY A 174 -10.42 -20.71 10.36
CA GLY A 174 -10.60 -20.78 11.82
C GLY A 174 -9.58 -19.96 12.60
N GLY A 175 -9.36 -20.34 13.86
CA GLY A 175 -8.40 -19.74 14.79
C GLY A 175 -8.91 -18.53 15.56
N ASP A 176 -10.23 -18.41 15.75
CA ASP A 176 -10.86 -17.42 16.63
C ASP A 176 -10.60 -17.68 18.11
N ASP A 177 -10.32 -18.93 18.46
CA ASP A 177 -10.03 -19.42 19.81
C ASP A 177 -8.54 -19.34 20.17
N LEU A 178 -7.67 -19.01 19.22
CA LEU A 178 -6.24 -18.93 19.46
C LEU A 178 -5.90 -17.75 20.38
N PRO A 179 -5.12 -17.98 21.46
CA PRO A 179 -4.73 -16.91 22.36
C PRO A 179 -3.79 -15.93 21.66
N LEU A 180 -4.23 -14.68 21.50
CA LEU A 180 -3.43 -13.59 20.96
C LEU A 180 -3.19 -12.52 22.02
N VAL A 181 -1.91 -12.24 22.29
CA VAL A 181 -1.49 -11.16 23.19
C VAL A 181 -0.88 -10.04 22.34
N VAL A 182 -1.64 -8.97 22.14
CA VAL A 182 -1.18 -7.78 21.40
C VAL A 182 -0.64 -6.76 22.38
N ARG A 183 0.58 -6.28 22.13
CA ARG A 183 1.21 -5.20 22.92
C ARG A 183 1.67 -4.11 21.97
N ARG A 184 1.16 -2.89 22.15
CA ARG A 184 1.70 -1.71 21.46
C ARG A 184 3.00 -1.31 22.15
N ILE A 185 4.06 -1.17 21.37
CA ILE A 185 5.35 -0.67 21.82
C ILE A 185 5.64 0.63 21.09
N HIS A 186 5.93 1.68 21.85
CA HIS A 186 6.38 2.93 21.27
C HIS A 186 7.88 2.84 20.97
N ALA A 187 8.33 3.54 19.93
CA ALA A 187 9.75 3.70 19.67
C ALA A 187 10.41 4.41 20.87
N THR A 188 11.56 3.90 21.31
CA THR A 188 12.38 4.54 22.34
C THR A 188 13.09 5.78 21.81
N SER A 189 13.39 5.79 20.51
CA SER A 189 13.93 6.92 19.77
C SER A 189 13.48 6.82 18.31
N ALA A 190 13.31 7.95 17.64
CA ALA A 190 13.04 8.04 16.22
C ALA A 190 13.85 9.19 15.62
N GLU A 191 14.91 8.87 14.88
CA GLU A 191 15.81 9.87 14.31
C GLU A 191 15.39 10.17 12.86
N LEU A 192 14.88 11.37 12.60
CA LEU A 192 14.64 11.87 11.24
C LEU A 192 15.96 12.36 10.65
N ARG A 193 16.40 11.76 9.53
CA ARG A 193 17.66 12.11 8.85
C ARG A 193 17.51 12.08 7.34
N HIS A 194 18.51 12.60 6.64
CA HIS A 194 18.64 12.37 5.20
C HIS A 194 19.15 10.95 4.96
N GLY A 195 18.25 10.05 4.56
CA GLY A 195 18.56 8.65 4.24
C GLY A 195 19.09 8.46 2.83
N GLY A 196 18.87 9.41 1.93
CA GLY A 196 19.22 9.31 0.51
C GLY A 196 18.27 8.39 -0.26
N PHE A 197 18.73 7.88 -1.40
CA PHE A 197 17.90 7.12 -2.34
C PHE A 197 18.46 5.70 -2.52
N PRO A 198 17.94 4.69 -1.80
CA PRO A 198 18.28 3.29 -2.03
C PRO A 198 18.16 2.94 -3.51
N ARG A 199 19.21 2.32 -4.08
CA ARG A 199 19.20 2.00 -5.51
C ARG A 199 18.23 0.84 -5.79
N PRO A 200 17.45 0.93 -6.88
CA PRO A 200 16.60 -0.17 -7.28
C PRO A 200 17.45 -1.38 -7.68
N VAL A 201 17.02 -2.56 -7.26
CA VAL A 201 17.64 -3.84 -7.60
C VAL A 201 16.57 -4.83 -8.05
N THR A 202 16.94 -5.71 -8.97
CA THR A 202 16.11 -6.86 -9.35
C THR A 202 17.00 -8.09 -9.48
N PRO A 203 17.04 -8.96 -8.46
CA PRO A 203 17.92 -10.13 -8.45
C PRO A 203 17.71 -11.10 -9.62
N ASP A 204 16.51 -11.10 -10.21
CA ASP A 204 16.04 -12.08 -11.21
C ASP A 204 15.56 -11.42 -12.51
N GLY A 205 15.75 -10.10 -12.67
CA GLY A 205 15.28 -9.33 -13.83
C GLY A 205 13.76 -9.02 -13.86
N ARG A 206 12.97 -9.50 -12.90
CA ARG A 206 11.51 -9.31 -12.86
C ARG A 206 11.10 -8.02 -12.15
N LYS A 207 9.80 -7.73 -12.14
CA LYS A 207 9.17 -6.69 -11.30
C LYS A 207 8.51 -7.34 -10.08
N PRO A 208 8.17 -6.56 -9.03
CA PRO A 208 8.54 -5.16 -8.84
C PRO A 208 10.02 -5.07 -8.43
N LEU A 209 10.59 -3.87 -8.52
CA LEU A 209 11.96 -3.62 -8.06
C LEU A 209 12.00 -3.72 -6.52
N ALA A 210 13.08 -4.28 -6.00
CA ALA A 210 13.48 -4.10 -4.61
C ALA A 210 14.44 -2.91 -4.51
N TYR A 211 14.82 -2.52 -3.30
CA TYR A 211 15.70 -1.38 -3.06
C TYR A 211 16.81 -1.80 -2.09
N ASP A 212 18.06 -1.55 -2.46
CA ASP A 212 19.23 -1.93 -1.66
C ASP A 212 19.54 -0.85 -0.60
N PRO A 213 19.32 -1.13 0.70
CA PRO A 213 19.58 -0.16 1.76
C PRO A 213 21.08 0.08 1.99
N ALA A 214 21.97 -0.80 1.52
CA ALA A 214 23.41 -0.63 1.62
C ALA A 214 23.99 0.21 0.47
N ASN A 215 23.26 0.36 -0.64
CA ASN A 215 23.68 1.11 -1.81
C ASN A 215 22.76 2.30 -2.05
N VAL A 216 23.12 3.41 -1.41
CA VAL A 216 22.33 4.64 -1.37
C VAL A 216 22.93 5.68 -2.31
N ALA A 217 22.16 6.14 -3.29
CA ALA A 217 22.50 7.31 -4.09
C ALA A 217 22.30 8.60 -3.27
N ARG A 218 23.22 9.56 -3.43
CA ARG A 218 23.16 10.85 -2.72
C ARG A 218 22.10 11.79 -3.27
N ASP A 219 21.74 11.64 -4.53
CA ASP A 219 20.74 12.44 -5.23
C ASP A 219 19.82 11.50 -6.01
N GLY A 220 18.52 11.83 -6.00
CA GLY A 220 17.47 11.10 -6.70
C GLY A 220 16.96 11.83 -7.94
N GLY A 221 17.35 13.09 -8.18
CA GLY A 221 16.88 13.89 -9.31
C GLY A 221 15.39 14.23 -9.25
N TRP A 222 14.75 14.06 -8.09
CA TRP A 222 13.33 14.33 -7.87
C TRP A 222 13.13 15.75 -7.35
N LYS A 223 12.00 16.37 -7.73
CA LYS A 223 11.55 17.63 -7.14
C LYS A 223 11.09 17.38 -5.69
N ALA A 224 11.02 18.46 -4.91
CA ALA A 224 10.42 18.46 -3.58
C ALA A 224 9.33 19.54 -3.50
N HIS A 225 8.26 19.31 -2.74
CA HIS A 225 7.27 20.36 -2.50
C HIS A 225 7.90 21.53 -1.73
N VAL A 226 7.54 22.75 -2.08
CA VAL A 226 7.95 23.97 -1.36
C VAL A 226 7.20 24.05 -0.04
N GLY A 227 7.90 24.33 1.06
CA GLY A 227 7.25 24.50 2.37
C GLY A 227 8.15 24.18 3.56
N THR A 228 7.53 24.18 4.75
CA THR A 228 8.18 23.93 6.03
C THR A 228 8.05 22.46 6.42
N TYR A 229 9.18 21.77 6.51
CA TYR A 229 9.28 20.38 6.92
C TYR A 229 9.81 20.28 8.35
N THR A 230 9.56 19.14 9.00
CA THR A 230 10.16 18.78 10.29
C THR A 230 11.68 18.75 10.14
N GLY A 231 12.38 19.34 11.10
CA GLY A 231 13.86 19.36 11.12
C GLY A 231 14.44 17.99 11.39
N PHE A 232 15.69 17.77 10.97
CA PHE A 232 16.41 16.53 11.28
C PHE A 232 16.75 16.42 12.77
N GLY A 233 16.68 15.21 13.30
CA GLY A 233 16.88 14.89 14.71
C GLY A 233 15.78 14.00 15.30
N GLU A 234 15.72 13.95 16.63
CA GLU A 234 14.78 13.14 17.38
C GLU A 234 13.33 13.63 17.21
N VAL A 235 12.46 12.75 16.72
CA VAL A 235 11.04 13.01 16.42
C VAL A 235 10.08 12.02 17.09
N ALA A 236 10.54 11.18 18.03
CA ALA A 236 9.67 10.18 18.66
C ALA A 236 8.44 10.80 19.33
N ALA A 237 8.53 12.03 19.85
CA ALA A 237 7.40 12.73 20.45
C ALA A 237 6.23 12.91 19.45
N LEU A 238 6.53 13.24 18.19
CA LEU A 238 5.53 13.37 17.11
C LEU A 238 4.92 12.03 16.67
N LEU A 239 5.59 10.91 16.94
CA LEU A 239 5.15 9.58 16.51
C LEU A 239 4.41 8.79 17.61
N ARG A 240 4.23 9.38 18.80
CA ARG A 240 3.61 8.70 19.94
C ARG A 240 2.11 8.55 19.78
N GLU A 241 1.45 9.60 19.30
CA GLU A 241 0.00 9.71 19.21
C GLU A 241 -0.44 10.03 17.77
N ILE A 242 -1.69 9.69 17.45
CA ILE A 242 -2.33 10.07 16.18
C ILE A 242 -3.19 11.31 16.46
N ASP A 243 -2.58 12.50 16.39
CA ASP A 243 -3.19 13.78 16.80
C ASP A 243 -3.05 14.89 15.74
N ASP A 244 -2.84 14.49 14.48
CA ASP A 244 -2.60 15.36 13.32
C ASP A 244 -1.34 16.26 13.42
N ALA A 245 -0.47 16.06 14.42
CA ALA A 245 0.88 16.63 14.46
C ALA A 245 1.88 15.71 13.74
N LEU A 246 2.02 15.90 12.43
CA LEU A 246 2.77 14.99 11.55
C LEU A 246 4.28 15.28 11.53
N VAL A 247 5.09 14.22 11.46
CA VAL A 247 6.45 14.33 10.92
C VAL A 247 6.35 14.56 9.41
N THR A 248 6.81 15.71 8.94
CA THR A 248 6.77 16.08 7.51
C THR A 248 8.10 15.75 6.84
N THR A 249 8.06 14.82 5.88
CA THR A 249 9.22 14.31 5.13
C THR A 249 9.14 14.71 3.66
N ARG A 250 10.29 14.87 3.02
CA ARG A 250 10.47 14.93 1.56
C ARG A 250 11.16 13.68 1.04
N ASN A 251 11.23 13.55 -0.28
CA ASN A 251 11.99 12.51 -0.96
C ASN A 251 13.44 12.44 -0.42
N GLY A 252 13.90 11.23 -0.10
CA GLY A 252 15.25 10.99 0.43
C GLY A 252 15.39 11.15 1.96
N ASP A 253 14.35 11.57 2.66
CA ASP A 253 14.34 11.49 4.11
C ASP A 253 14.06 10.06 4.60
N GLU A 254 14.57 9.75 5.77
CA GLU A 254 14.37 8.47 6.46
C GLU A 254 14.14 8.73 7.95
N ILE A 255 13.26 7.94 8.57
CA ILE A 255 13.10 7.90 10.02
C ILE A 255 13.66 6.57 10.53
N GLU A 256 14.74 6.63 11.29
CA GLU A 256 15.32 5.46 11.94
C GLU A 256 14.63 5.22 13.29
N LEU A 257 13.82 4.17 13.36
CA LEU A 257 13.08 3.78 14.57
C LEU A 257 13.88 2.77 15.40
N ARG A 258 14.01 3.04 16.71
CA ARG A 258 14.56 2.07 17.67
C ARG A 258 13.49 1.72 18.69
N PHE A 259 13.41 0.44 19.03
CA PHE A 259 12.47 -0.09 20.01
C PHE A 259 13.24 -0.81 21.12
N ALA A 260 12.73 -0.72 22.35
CA ALA A 260 13.21 -1.57 23.43
C ALA A 260 12.96 -3.04 23.05
N SER A 261 14.00 -3.87 23.18
CA SER A 261 13.87 -5.30 22.93
C SER A 261 13.00 -5.94 24.01
N PRO A 262 11.85 -6.56 23.67
CA PRO A 262 11.04 -7.24 24.67
C PRO A 262 11.73 -8.53 25.13
N GLY A 263 11.61 -8.88 26.42
CA GLY A 263 12.05 -10.18 26.95
C GLY A 263 11.39 -11.37 26.24
N PRO A 264 11.83 -12.62 26.42
CA PRO A 264 11.32 -13.79 25.68
C PRO A 264 9.79 -13.93 25.77
N PRO A 265 9.12 -14.52 24.76
CA PRO A 265 7.70 -14.85 24.87
C PRO A 265 7.48 -15.90 25.98
N ALA A 266 6.27 -15.95 26.53
CA ALA A 266 5.89 -17.00 27.47
C ALA A 266 5.91 -18.38 26.80
N ASP A 267 6.05 -19.45 27.59
CA ASP A 267 6.02 -20.82 27.08
C ASP A 267 4.73 -21.08 26.27
N GLY A 268 4.87 -21.72 25.12
CA GLY A 268 3.78 -21.97 24.18
C GLY A 268 3.43 -20.80 23.25
N PHE A 269 4.03 -19.62 23.42
CA PHE A 269 3.83 -18.47 22.53
C PHE A 269 4.99 -18.27 21.56
N GLN A 270 4.66 -17.92 20.32
CA GLN A 270 5.59 -17.38 19.34
C GLN A 270 5.37 -15.86 19.20
N ARG A 271 6.46 -15.10 19.06
CA ARG A 271 6.39 -13.66 18.83
C ARG A 271 6.47 -13.32 17.35
N THR A 272 5.63 -12.39 16.92
CA THR A 272 5.75 -11.67 15.65
C THR A 272 5.78 -10.16 15.92
N TYR A 273 6.23 -9.39 14.93
CA TYR A 273 6.24 -7.93 14.97
C TYR A 273 5.44 -7.39 13.80
N LEU A 274 4.60 -6.39 14.07
CA LEU A 274 3.86 -5.64 13.06
C LEU A 274 4.24 -4.18 13.21
N LEU A 275 4.65 -3.54 12.10
CA LEU A 275 4.86 -2.11 12.06
C LEU A 275 3.55 -1.44 11.63
N PHE A 276 2.99 -0.63 12.51
CA PHE A 276 1.84 0.21 12.20
C PHE A 276 2.32 1.62 11.88
N ALA A 277 2.06 2.07 10.65
CA ALA A 277 2.35 3.42 10.20
C ALA A 277 1.03 4.12 9.90
N ASP A 278 0.93 5.37 10.34
CA ASP A 278 -0.21 6.25 10.16
C ASP A 278 0.30 7.55 9.54
N GLY A 279 -0.34 8.01 8.47
CA GLY A 279 0.10 9.21 7.76
C GLY A 279 -0.47 9.33 6.36
N PHE A 280 0.01 10.36 5.66
CA PHE A 280 -0.50 10.76 4.35
C PHE A 280 0.61 10.79 3.31
N GLY A 281 0.29 10.37 2.08
CA GLY A 281 1.15 10.56 0.91
C GLY A 281 0.69 11.76 0.09
N LYS A 282 1.62 12.63 -0.29
CA LYS A 282 1.38 13.70 -1.27
C LYS A 282 2.17 13.43 -2.55
N ASP A 283 1.49 13.52 -3.67
CA ASP A 283 2.08 13.36 -5.00
C ASP A 283 2.51 14.74 -5.58
N MET A 284 3.44 14.70 -6.53
CA MET A 284 3.98 15.83 -7.28
C MET A 284 3.68 15.74 -8.78
N ASP A 285 2.84 14.80 -9.21
CA ASP A 285 2.33 14.77 -10.58
C ASP A 285 1.73 16.14 -10.96
N PRO A 286 2.00 16.70 -12.15
CA PRO A 286 1.49 18.03 -12.53
C PRO A 286 -0.03 18.18 -12.50
N ASN A 287 -0.78 17.08 -12.63
CA ASN A 287 -2.23 17.02 -12.51
C ASN A 287 -2.73 16.69 -11.09
N SER A 288 -1.82 16.48 -10.13
CA SER A 288 -2.16 16.43 -8.72
C SER A 288 -2.48 17.82 -8.19
N ALA A 289 -3.50 17.89 -7.35
CA ALA A 289 -3.82 19.12 -6.66
C ALA A 289 -2.74 19.46 -5.62
N ALA A 290 -2.33 20.74 -5.56
CA ALA A 290 -1.22 21.22 -4.73
C ALA A 290 0.13 20.50 -4.97
N ALA A 291 0.42 20.07 -6.21
CA ALA A 291 1.62 19.31 -6.59
C ALA A 291 2.97 20.01 -6.30
N THR A 292 2.99 21.32 -6.11
CA THR A 292 4.21 22.11 -5.89
C THR A 292 4.40 22.57 -4.45
N SER A 293 3.40 22.43 -3.59
CA SER A 293 3.39 22.96 -2.23
C SER A 293 3.15 21.87 -1.20
N LEU A 294 3.89 21.92 -0.09
CA LEU A 294 3.69 21.01 1.02
C LEU A 294 2.34 21.28 1.70
N GLY A 295 1.87 22.53 1.67
CA GLY A 295 0.52 22.89 2.11
C GLY A 295 -0.54 22.67 1.02
N PRO A 296 -1.83 22.53 1.39
CA PRO A 296 -2.31 22.32 2.75
C PRO A 296 -1.86 20.97 3.31
N ILE A 297 -1.69 20.87 4.63
CA ILE A 297 -1.22 19.65 5.31
C ILE A 297 -2.45 18.80 5.68
N PRO A 298 -2.58 17.56 5.18
CA PRO A 298 -3.74 16.72 5.45
C PRO A 298 -3.93 16.42 6.95
N PHE A 299 -5.17 16.07 7.32
CA PHE A 299 -5.57 15.69 8.68
C PHE A 299 -6.69 14.64 8.62
N HIS A 300 -6.84 13.80 9.63
CA HIS A 300 -7.72 12.63 9.58
C HIS A 300 -9.21 12.97 9.40
N GLY A 301 -9.64 14.11 9.97
CA GLY A 301 -11.03 14.57 9.90
C GLY A 301 -11.41 15.27 8.57
N MET A 302 -10.52 15.33 7.58
CA MET A 302 -10.83 16.04 6.34
C MET A 302 -11.79 15.22 5.45
N PRO A 303 -12.88 15.82 4.93
CA PRO A 303 -13.83 15.15 4.05
C PRO A 303 -13.30 14.97 2.62
N TYR A 304 -12.36 15.82 2.20
CA TYR A 304 -11.70 15.77 0.89
C TYR A 304 -10.34 16.47 0.98
N TYR A 305 -9.49 16.18 -0.01
CA TYR A 305 -8.19 16.81 -0.16
C TYR A 305 -7.96 17.21 -1.63
N PRO A 306 -7.38 18.39 -1.91
CA PRO A 306 -7.06 19.44 -0.95
C PRO A 306 -8.35 20.10 -0.45
N TYR A 307 -8.30 20.54 0.81
CA TYR A 307 -9.35 21.36 1.38
C TYR A 307 -9.01 22.86 1.22
N GLY A 308 -10.03 23.70 1.13
CA GLY A 308 -9.88 25.15 1.16
C GLY A 308 -10.17 25.74 2.54
N ASP A 309 -10.30 27.07 2.58
CA ASP A 309 -10.51 27.84 3.81
C ASP A 309 -11.89 27.60 4.44
N GLU A 310 -12.79 26.89 3.75
CA GLU A 310 -14.09 26.48 4.27
C GLU A 310 -14.02 25.45 5.41
N LEU A 311 -12.89 24.74 5.54
CA LEU A 311 -12.72 23.72 6.58
C LEU A 311 -11.95 24.25 7.78
N ALA A 312 -12.50 24.00 8.97
CA ALA A 312 -11.80 24.22 10.22
C ALA A 312 -10.70 23.15 10.41
N VAL A 313 -9.45 23.54 10.17
CA VAL A 313 -8.29 22.67 10.43
C VAL A 313 -8.12 22.48 11.94
N PRO A 314 -7.93 21.24 12.44
CA PRO A 314 -7.73 21.00 13.86
C PRO A 314 -6.48 21.71 14.37
N LYS A 315 -6.55 22.24 15.59
CA LYS A 315 -5.37 22.79 16.27
C LYS A 315 -4.43 21.62 16.60
N ARG A 316 -3.23 21.66 16.00
CA ARG A 316 -2.20 20.65 16.24
C ARG A 316 -1.55 20.85 17.62
N PRO A 317 -1.37 19.77 18.40
CA PRO A 317 -0.51 19.81 19.57
C PRO A 317 0.92 20.23 19.22
N VAL A 318 1.60 20.86 20.17
CA VAL A 318 3.03 21.18 20.04
C VAL A 318 3.81 20.08 20.75
N HIS A 319 4.59 19.34 19.99
CA HIS A 319 5.52 18.34 20.50
C HIS A 319 6.95 18.84 20.42
N ASP A 320 7.80 18.33 21.31
CA ASP A 320 9.25 18.50 21.20
C ASP A 320 9.73 17.95 19.86
N GLN A 321 10.39 18.79 19.07
CA GLN A 321 10.89 18.44 17.75
C GLN A 321 12.06 19.34 17.36
N PRO A 322 12.89 18.92 16.38
CA PRO A 322 13.98 19.75 15.89
C PRO A 322 13.47 21.01 15.18
N ALA A 323 14.34 22.01 15.06
CA ALA A 323 14.03 23.25 14.37
C ALA A 323 13.57 22.97 12.92
N PRO A 324 12.41 23.49 12.48
CA PRO A 324 11.89 23.21 11.15
C PRO A 324 12.86 23.65 10.04
N ARG A 325 12.86 22.90 8.94
CA ARG A 325 13.63 23.22 7.74
C ARG A 325 12.69 23.66 6.61
N TYR A 326 13.13 24.63 5.81
CA TYR A 326 12.30 25.17 4.73
C TYR A 326 12.90 24.83 3.37
N VAL A 327 12.12 24.22 2.50
CA VAL A 327 12.49 23.94 1.11
C VAL A 327 12.09 25.12 0.23
N ARG A 328 13.06 25.71 -0.47
CA ARG A 328 12.86 26.89 -1.35
C ARG A 328 12.75 26.46 -2.81
N PRO A 329 11.96 27.19 -3.63
CA PRO A 329 11.83 26.92 -5.06
C PRO A 329 13.15 26.89 -5.85
N SER A 330 14.17 27.67 -5.49
CA SER A 330 15.36 27.88 -6.33
C SER A 330 16.64 27.16 -5.90
N ALA A 331 16.70 26.65 -4.66
CA ALA A 331 17.94 26.07 -4.10
C ALA A 331 18.02 24.54 -4.20
N ASP A 332 16.86 23.85 -4.23
CA ASP A 332 16.77 22.39 -4.14
C ASP A 332 16.17 21.74 -5.42
N GLY A 333 16.24 22.45 -6.55
CA GLY A 333 15.62 22.07 -7.82
C GLY A 333 14.29 22.78 -8.06
N LEU A 334 14.18 23.44 -9.22
CA LEU A 334 13.03 24.28 -9.56
C LEU A 334 11.71 23.49 -9.58
N PRO A 335 10.63 24.01 -8.98
CA PRO A 335 9.29 23.53 -9.27
C PRO A 335 8.98 23.90 -10.72
N GLY A 336 9.14 22.94 -11.63
CA GLY A 336 8.58 23.04 -12.98
C GLY A 336 9.51 23.28 -14.16
N ALA A 337 10.84 23.23 -14.03
CA ALA A 337 11.74 23.28 -15.19
C ALA A 337 12.61 22.02 -15.29
N LEU A 338 12.61 21.38 -16.46
CA LEU A 338 13.55 20.33 -16.83
C LEU A 338 14.99 20.87 -16.71
N PRO A 339 15.96 20.10 -16.18
CA PRO A 339 17.37 20.49 -16.12
C PRO A 339 18.04 20.79 -17.48
N GLN A 340 17.35 20.53 -18.59
CA GLN A 340 17.91 20.67 -19.95
C GLN A 340 17.86 22.10 -20.51
N VAL A 341 17.22 23.07 -19.83
CA VAL A 341 17.09 24.46 -20.34
C VAL A 341 18.06 25.45 -19.67
N LEU A 342 18.82 25.04 -18.66
CA LEU A 342 19.87 25.88 -18.06
C LEU A 342 21.26 25.71 -18.69
N ALA A 343 21.40 24.84 -19.70
CA ALA A 343 22.66 24.63 -20.43
C ALA A 343 22.83 25.54 -21.67
N SER A 344 21.96 26.54 -21.90
CA SER A 344 22.05 27.42 -23.08
C SER A 344 22.02 28.92 -22.76
N ARG A 345 22.38 29.32 -21.54
CA ARG A 345 22.61 30.72 -21.18
C ARG A 345 23.88 30.88 -20.38
N ASP A 346 24.99 30.49 -20.99
CA ASP A 346 26.27 31.12 -20.72
C ASP A 346 27.09 31.08 -22.01
N ASP A 347 26.97 32.13 -22.80
CA ASP A 347 28.02 32.65 -23.68
C ASP A 347 27.55 34.00 -24.23
N SER A 348 27.78 35.04 -23.42
CA SER A 348 27.97 36.39 -23.94
C SER A 348 29.29 36.94 -23.39
N ARG A 349 30.36 36.70 -24.15
CA ARG A 349 31.38 37.70 -24.45
C ARG A 349 31.67 37.70 -25.93
#